data_AF-A0A6I5WXK1-F1
#
_entry.id   AF-A0A6I5WXK1-F1
#
_cell.length_a   1.000
_cell.length_b   1.000
_cell.length_c   1.000
_cell.angle_alpha   90.00
_cell.angle_beta   90.00
_cell.angle_gamma   90.00
#
_symmetry.space_group_name_H-M   'P 1'
#
loop_
_entity.id
_entity.type
_entity.pdbx_description
1 polymer ?
#
loop_
_entity_poly.entity_id
_entity_poly.type
_entity_poly.pdbx_seq_one_letter_code
_entity_poly.pdbx_strand_id
1 'polypeptide(L)'
;MIAKAYLALAGMCLLAACGTPPRDVKLAGLDLGQPAVLEKLKEGLSPGEGTALITYAAFHWPGSKNYCGRPAFAQDIEPKTIGEAIDRTIAFETALTRKRMAEAKHATPASERAQQDKQLIDRFDDLTLRRDMILSRQGGRTDRAKELRKIEQQIESVRLERAKLARLPS
;
A
#
# COMPACT_ATOMS: atom_id res chain seq x y z
N MET A 1 25.34 -14.21 -70.04
CA MET A 1 26.34 -14.04 -68.97
C MET A 1 25.62 -13.52 -67.73
N ILE A 2 25.31 -14.43 -66.82
CA ILE A 2 24.51 -14.30 -65.58
C ILE A 2 25.41 -14.97 -64.52
N ALA A 3 25.66 -14.52 -63.29
CA ALA A 3 25.01 -13.58 -62.39
C ALA A 3 26.08 -12.92 -61.49
N LYS A 4 25.83 -11.69 -61.05
CA LYS A 4 26.51 -11.10 -59.89
C LYS A 4 25.74 -11.52 -58.64
N ALA A 5 26.35 -12.38 -57.82
CA ALA A 5 25.83 -12.75 -56.51
C ALA A 5 26.14 -11.62 -55.51
N TYR A 6 25.15 -10.79 -55.21
CA TYR A 6 25.21 -9.87 -54.08
C TYR A 6 24.77 -10.62 -52.83
N LEU A 7 25.73 -10.89 -51.95
CA LEU A 7 25.50 -11.30 -50.56
C LEU A 7 24.58 -10.27 -49.88
N ALA A 8 23.31 -10.62 -49.70
CA ALA A 8 22.43 -9.88 -48.81
C ALA A 8 22.76 -10.30 -47.37
N LEU A 9 23.71 -9.60 -46.76
CA LEU A 9 23.96 -9.64 -45.33
C LEU A 9 22.81 -8.91 -44.62
N ALA A 10 21.70 -9.62 -44.42
CA ALA A 10 20.58 -9.14 -43.62
C ALA A 10 21.02 -9.11 -42.15
N GLY A 11 21.45 -7.94 -41.70
CA GLY A 11 21.77 -7.67 -40.30
C GLY A 11 20.54 -7.91 -39.42
N MET A 12 20.66 -8.89 -38.51
CA MET A 12 19.82 -8.97 -37.32
C MET A 12 20.03 -7.69 -36.50
N CYS A 13 19.12 -6.73 -36.67
CA CYS A 13 18.91 -5.69 -35.68
C CYS A 13 18.29 -6.37 -34.45
N LEU A 14 19.15 -6.76 -33.50
CA LEU A 14 18.75 -6.98 -32.12
C LEU A 14 18.13 -5.68 -31.62
N LEU A 15 16.79 -5.61 -31.67
CA LEU A 15 16.01 -4.60 -30.96
C LEU A 15 16.20 -4.85 -29.47
N ALA A 16 17.33 -4.36 -28.93
CA ALA A 16 17.42 -4.02 -27.53
C ALA A 16 16.32 -2.99 -27.30
N ALA A 17 15.20 -3.42 -26.73
CA ALA A 17 14.17 -2.53 -26.27
C ALA A 17 14.79 -1.63 -25.19
N CYS A 18 15.30 -0.46 -25.60
CA CYS A 18 15.61 0.66 -24.72
C CYS A 18 14.28 1.19 -24.16
N GLY A 19 13.61 0.38 -23.34
CA GLY A 19 12.54 0.86 -22.50
C GLY A 19 13.11 1.90 -21.55
N THR A 20 12.38 3.00 -21.36
CA THR A 20 12.69 3.98 -20.32
C THR A 20 12.81 3.24 -18.99
N PRO A 21 13.92 3.41 -18.22
CA PRO A 21 14.05 2.80 -16.91
C PRO A 21 12.81 3.12 -16.06
N PRO A 22 12.25 2.17 -15.29
CA PRO A 22 11.00 2.40 -14.56
C PRO A 22 11.02 3.63 -13.65
N ARG A 23 12.19 3.95 -13.08
CA ARG A 23 12.39 5.15 -12.24
C ARG A 23 12.21 6.47 -13.00
N ASP A 24 12.48 6.51 -14.29
CA ASP A 24 12.41 7.73 -15.11
C ASP A 24 11.02 7.96 -15.73
N VAL A 25 10.13 6.97 -15.61
CA VAL A 25 8.75 7.07 -16.11
C VAL A 25 8.04 8.24 -15.43
N LYS A 26 7.39 9.10 -16.22
CA LYS A 26 6.60 10.23 -15.73
C LYS A 26 5.33 9.74 -15.04
N LEU A 27 4.99 10.37 -13.92
CA LEU A 27 3.74 10.10 -13.19
C LEU A 27 2.51 10.67 -13.90
N ALA A 28 2.68 11.77 -14.63
CA ALA A 28 1.60 12.40 -15.37
C ALA A 28 0.97 11.42 -16.37
N GLY A 29 -0.35 11.24 -16.26
CA GLY A 29 -1.12 10.35 -17.13
C GLY A 29 -1.10 8.86 -16.70
N LEU A 30 -0.43 8.50 -15.62
CA LEU A 30 -0.52 7.16 -15.06
C LEU A 30 -1.69 7.06 -14.08
N ASP A 31 -2.46 5.98 -14.21
CA ASP A 31 -3.44 5.56 -13.21
C ASP A 31 -2.81 4.50 -12.30
N LEU A 32 -2.28 4.95 -11.16
CA LEU A 32 -1.67 4.07 -10.17
C LEU A 32 -2.70 3.27 -9.36
N GLY A 33 -4.00 3.50 -9.58
CA GLY A 33 -5.08 2.68 -9.03
C GLY A 33 -5.29 1.38 -9.82
N GLN A 34 -4.72 1.27 -11.02
CA GLN A 34 -4.80 0.07 -11.86
C GLN A 34 -3.67 -0.92 -11.53
N PRO A 35 -4.00 -2.16 -11.09
CA PRO A 35 -2.99 -3.15 -10.73
C PRO A 35 -2.02 -3.48 -11.87
N ALA A 36 -2.50 -3.52 -13.11
CA ALA A 36 -1.67 -3.82 -14.28
C ALA A 36 -0.58 -2.76 -14.52
N VAL A 37 -0.86 -1.48 -14.22
CA VAL A 37 0.12 -0.39 -14.31
C VAL A 37 1.20 -0.58 -13.25
N LEU A 38 0.82 -0.89 -12.00
CA LEU A 38 1.77 -1.11 -10.91
C LEU A 38 2.68 -2.31 -11.14
N GLU A 39 2.13 -3.45 -11.60
CA GLU A 39 2.94 -4.64 -11.87
C GLU A 39 3.97 -4.38 -12.97
N LYS A 40 3.56 -3.73 -14.06
CA LYS A 40 4.49 -3.36 -15.15
C LYS A 40 5.62 -2.45 -14.66
N LEU A 41 5.32 -1.47 -13.80
CA LEU A 41 6.32 -0.56 -13.26
C LEU A 41 7.30 -1.26 -12.30
N LYS A 42 6.88 -2.34 -11.63
CA LYS A 42 7.72 -3.11 -10.70
C LYS A 42 8.75 -4.01 -11.39
N GLU A 43 8.53 -4.43 -12.63
CA GLU A 43 9.38 -5.41 -13.33
C GLU A 43 10.87 -5.02 -13.44
N GLY A 44 11.19 -3.72 -13.38
CA GLY A 44 12.58 -3.24 -13.38
C GLY A 44 12.97 -2.46 -12.11
N LEU A 45 12.27 -2.68 -11.00
CA LEU A 45 12.58 -2.11 -9.69
C LEU A 45 13.12 -3.19 -8.76
N SER A 46 13.97 -2.82 -7.81
CA SER A 46 14.33 -3.71 -6.71
C SER A 46 13.10 -4.03 -5.83
N PRO A 47 13.10 -5.12 -5.04
CA PRO A 47 11.97 -5.46 -4.18
C PRO A 47 11.58 -4.34 -3.19
N GLY A 48 12.56 -3.62 -2.66
CA GLY A 48 12.34 -2.49 -1.74
C GLY A 48 11.67 -1.30 -2.44
N GLU A 49 12.13 -0.96 -3.64
CA GLU A 49 11.53 0.09 -4.46
C GLU A 49 10.12 -0.26 -4.92
N GLY A 50 9.88 -1.52 -5.31
CA GLY A 50 8.55 -2.00 -5.66
C GLY A 50 7.56 -1.88 -4.48
N THR A 51 8.02 -2.18 -3.26
CA THR A 51 7.22 -2.00 -2.03
C THR A 51 6.92 -0.52 -1.76
N ALA A 52 7.92 0.35 -1.93
CA ALA A 52 7.74 1.79 -1.79
C ALA A 52 6.77 2.35 -2.83
N LEU A 53 6.85 1.90 -4.09
CA LEU A 53 5.92 2.29 -5.15
C LEU A 53 4.48 1.87 -4.84
N ILE A 54 4.26 0.64 -4.35
CA ILE A 54 2.94 0.17 -3.92
C ILE A 54 2.40 1.05 -2.78
N THR A 55 3.25 1.36 -1.80
CA THR A 55 2.89 2.21 -0.66
C THR A 55 2.51 3.61 -1.13
N TYR A 56 3.29 4.18 -2.05
CA TYR A 56 2.98 5.46 -2.68
C TYR A 56 1.60 5.44 -3.34
N ALA A 57 1.38 4.49 -4.26
CA ALA A 57 0.13 4.35 -5.01
C ALA A 57 -1.07 4.14 -4.09
N ALA A 58 -0.90 3.38 -3.00
CA ALA A 58 -1.97 3.05 -2.08
C ALA A 58 -2.33 4.19 -1.12
N PHE A 59 -1.35 4.94 -0.61
CA PHE A 59 -1.60 5.87 0.52
C PHE A 59 -1.25 7.32 0.23
N HIS A 60 -0.38 7.59 -0.73
CA HIS A 60 0.22 8.91 -0.94
C HIS A 60 -0.08 9.51 -2.31
N TRP A 61 -0.61 8.72 -3.24
CA TRP A 61 -1.09 9.20 -4.52
C TRP A 61 -2.51 9.80 -4.38
N PRO A 62 -2.75 11.04 -4.84
CA PRO A 62 -4.05 11.71 -4.70
C PRO A 62 -5.25 10.96 -5.31
N GLY A 63 -5.01 10.11 -6.32
CA GLY A 63 -6.04 9.28 -6.94
C GLY A 63 -6.45 8.04 -6.13
N SER A 64 -5.78 7.76 -5.00
CA SER A 64 -6.08 6.58 -4.20
C SER A 64 -7.34 6.74 -3.34
N LYS A 65 -8.11 5.65 -3.22
CA LYS A 65 -9.23 5.54 -2.26
C LYS A 65 -8.78 5.62 -0.79
N ASN A 66 -7.52 5.29 -0.52
CA ASN A 66 -6.94 5.31 0.83
C ASN A 66 -5.94 6.47 0.99
N TYR A 67 -6.09 7.53 0.22
CA TYR A 67 -5.21 8.70 0.31
C TYR A 67 -5.20 9.22 1.74
N CYS A 68 -4.03 9.27 2.37
CA CYS A 68 -3.90 9.57 3.80
C CYS A 68 -4.06 11.06 4.14
N GLY A 69 -4.36 11.91 3.15
CA GLY A 69 -4.49 13.36 3.30
C GLY A 69 -3.17 14.09 3.55
N ARG A 70 -2.05 13.34 3.61
CA ARG A 70 -0.71 13.87 3.80
C ARG A 70 0.11 13.48 2.58
N PRO A 71 0.43 14.41 1.67
CA PRO A 71 1.36 14.07 0.60
C PRO A 71 2.67 13.59 1.22
N ALA A 72 3.26 12.51 0.70
CA ALA A 72 4.61 12.07 1.09
C ALA A 72 5.70 13.04 0.59
N PHE A 73 5.37 14.32 0.38
CA PHE A 73 6.21 15.30 -0.26
C PHE A 73 6.78 16.23 0.79
N ALA A 74 8.11 16.32 0.86
CA ALA A 74 8.73 17.47 1.51
C ALA A 74 8.40 18.70 0.64
N GLN A 75 7.85 19.75 1.27
CA GLN A 75 7.62 21.08 0.69
C GLN A 75 6.48 21.20 -0.36
N ASP A 76 5.44 20.36 -0.29
CA ASP A 76 4.27 20.42 -1.19
C ASP A 76 4.55 20.22 -2.69
N ILE A 77 5.75 19.74 -3.05
CA ILE A 77 6.10 19.48 -4.45
C ILE A 77 5.76 18.03 -4.81
N GLU A 78 4.78 17.87 -5.71
CA GLU A 78 4.40 16.58 -6.27
C GLU A 78 5.54 15.95 -7.10
N PRO A 79 5.83 14.64 -6.94
CA PRO A 79 6.81 13.93 -7.73
C PRO A 79 6.38 13.90 -9.19
N LYS A 80 7.33 14.09 -10.07
CA LYS A 80 7.14 14.08 -11.53
C LYS A 80 7.44 12.71 -12.12
N THR A 81 8.20 11.87 -11.41
CA THR A 81 8.62 10.54 -11.86
C THR A 81 8.36 9.47 -10.80
N ILE A 82 8.36 8.21 -11.23
CA ILE A 82 8.28 7.04 -10.36
C ILE A 82 9.43 7.01 -9.35
N GLY A 83 10.66 7.31 -9.79
CA GLY A 83 11.84 7.38 -8.91
C GLY A 83 11.68 8.42 -7.82
N GLU A 84 11.21 9.62 -8.16
CA GLU A 84 10.95 10.68 -7.17
C GLU A 84 9.87 10.27 -6.17
N ALA A 85 8.79 9.60 -6.62
CA ALA A 85 7.75 9.10 -5.71
C ALA A 85 8.25 8.01 -4.77
N ILE A 86 9.09 7.09 -5.27
CA ILE A 86 9.72 6.04 -4.46
C ILE A 86 10.62 6.66 -3.39
N ASP A 87 11.55 7.52 -3.79
CA ASP A 87 12.53 8.11 -2.87
C ASP A 87 11.83 8.93 -1.76
N ARG A 88 10.81 9.70 -2.14
CA ARG A 88 9.98 10.47 -1.21
C ARG A 88 9.20 9.57 -0.26
N THR A 89 8.62 8.49 -0.75
CA THR A 89 7.88 7.53 0.07
C THR A 89 8.80 6.84 1.08
N ILE A 90 9.99 6.42 0.64
CA ILE A 90 11.00 5.83 1.54
C ILE A 90 11.39 6.83 2.63
N ALA A 91 11.68 8.08 2.25
CA ALA A 91 12.05 9.12 3.21
C ALA A 91 10.92 9.40 4.22
N PHE A 92 9.68 9.52 3.74
CA PHE A 92 8.51 9.76 4.56
C PHE A 92 8.24 8.62 5.55
N GLU A 93 8.17 7.37 5.07
CA GLU A 93 7.93 6.20 5.91
C GLU A 93 9.08 5.99 6.92
N THR A 94 10.32 6.28 6.53
CA THR A 94 11.47 6.25 7.43
C THR A 94 11.34 7.30 8.54
N ALA A 95 10.97 8.54 8.19
CA ALA A 95 10.74 9.60 9.17
C ALA A 95 9.58 9.27 10.12
N LEU A 96 8.49 8.71 9.58
CA LEU A 96 7.33 8.28 10.35
C LEU A 96 7.71 7.14 11.31
N THR A 97 8.47 6.17 10.84
CA THR A 97 8.99 5.06 11.66
C THR A 97 9.90 5.58 12.76
N ARG A 98 10.83 6.49 12.46
CA ARG A 98 11.69 7.12 13.47
C ARG A 98 10.87 7.89 14.51
N LYS A 99 9.83 8.62 14.11
CA LYS A 99 8.92 9.31 15.04
C LYS A 99 8.20 8.33 15.95
N ARG A 100 7.63 7.26 15.40
CA ARG A 100 6.99 6.18 16.17
C ARG A 100 7.96 5.52 17.14
N MET A 101 9.20 5.26 16.72
CA MET A 101 10.24 4.71 17.60
C MET A 101 10.66 5.68 18.70
N ALA A 102 10.73 6.98 18.41
CA ALA A 102 11.04 8.00 19.41
C ALA A 102 9.90 8.16 20.43
N GLU A 103 8.64 8.14 19.97
CA GLU A 103 7.46 8.13 20.84
C GLU A 103 7.43 6.86 21.71
N ALA A 104 7.77 5.70 21.13
CA ALA A 104 7.88 4.44 21.88
C ALA A 104 8.97 4.48 22.98
N LYS A 105 10.09 5.19 22.76
CA LYS A 105 11.12 5.36 23.79
C LYS A 105 10.66 6.17 25.01
N HIS A 106 9.64 7.00 24.84
CA HIS A 106 9.02 7.78 25.91
C HIS A 106 7.65 7.23 26.31
N ALA A 107 7.31 6.03 25.85
CA ALA A 107 6.04 5.42 26.18
C ALA A 107 6.02 5.03 27.66
N THR A 108 5.08 5.60 28.39
CA THR A 108 4.69 5.14 29.72
C THR A 108 3.78 3.91 29.59
N PRO A 109 3.68 3.05 30.63
CA PRO A 109 2.70 1.97 30.65
C PRO A 109 1.25 2.45 30.43
N ALA A 110 0.95 3.69 30.81
CA ALA A 110 -0.34 4.32 30.52
C ALA A 110 -0.52 4.63 29.03
N SER A 111 0.49 5.22 28.36
CA SER A 111 0.41 5.50 26.93
C SER A 111 0.43 4.25 26.06
N GLU A 112 1.16 3.20 26.46
CA GLU A 112 1.14 1.90 25.76
C GLU A 112 -0.25 1.27 25.82
N ARG A 113 -0.89 1.28 27.01
CA ARG A 113 -2.28 0.81 27.15
C ARG A 113 -3.25 1.65 26.35
N ALA A 114 -3.13 2.97 26.36
CA ALA A 114 -3.98 3.84 25.56
C ALA A 114 -3.83 3.55 24.05
N GLN A 115 -2.61 3.29 23.59
CA GLN A 115 -2.35 2.91 22.20
C GLN A 115 -2.93 1.53 21.85
N GLN A 116 -2.77 0.54 22.73
CA GLN A 116 -3.36 -0.78 22.56
C GLN A 116 -4.90 -0.70 22.54
N ASP A 117 -5.52 0.06 23.44
CA ASP A 117 -6.97 0.24 23.47
C ASP A 117 -7.45 0.91 22.18
N LYS A 118 -6.75 1.94 21.71
CA LYS A 118 -7.06 2.59 20.43
C LYS A 118 -7.00 1.61 19.25
N GLN A 119 -5.96 0.78 19.17
CA GLN A 119 -5.85 -0.23 18.10
C GLN A 119 -7.00 -1.25 18.15
N LEU A 120 -7.43 -1.65 19.35
CA LEU A 120 -8.55 -2.54 19.54
C LEU A 120 -9.88 -1.89 19.17
N ILE A 121 -10.08 -0.59 19.46
CA ILE A 121 -11.24 0.18 19.01
C ILE A 121 -11.28 0.27 17.48
N ASP A 122 -10.18 0.71 16.85
CA ASP A 122 -10.11 0.88 15.40
C ASP A 122 -10.40 -0.46 14.68
N ARG A 123 -9.93 -1.58 15.24
CA ARG A 123 -10.23 -2.94 14.75
C ARG A 123 -11.69 -3.36 14.96
N PHE A 124 -12.28 -3.03 16.12
CA PHE A 124 -13.68 -3.30 16.42
C PHE A 124 -14.61 -2.59 15.43
N ASP A 125 -14.31 -1.35 15.10
CA ASP A 125 -15.09 -0.53 14.19
C ASP A 125 -15.04 -1.06 12.75
N ASP A 126 -13.86 -1.46 12.24
CA ASP A 126 -13.72 -2.11 10.94
C ASP A 126 -14.53 -3.42 10.85
N LEU A 127 -14.47 -4.26 11.89
CA LEU A 127 -15.21 -5.51 11.94
C LEU A 127 -16.74 -5.28 11.97
N THR A 128 -17.20 -4.30 12.75
CA THR A 128 -18.62 -3.92 12.83
C THR A 128 -19.11 -3.40 11.48
N LEU A 129 -18.33 -2.51 10.84
CA LEU A 129 -18.67 -2.00 9.51
C LEU A 129 -18.78 -3.13 8.48
N ARG A 130 -17.82 -4.07 8.47
CA ARG A 130 -17.86 -5.25 7.57
C ARG A 130 -19.09 -6.12 7.81
N ARG A 131 -19.44 -6.36 9.08
CA ARG A 131 -20.67 -7.08 9.45
C ARG A 131 -21.90 -6.39 8.87
N ASP A 132 -22.01 -5.09 9.09
CA ASP A 132 -23.17 -4.30 8.65
C ASP A 132 -23.24 -4.22 7.11
N MET A 133 -22.11 -4.18 6.42
CA MET A 133 -22.03 -4.29 4.96
C MET A 133 -22.54 -5.65 4.45
N ILE A 134 -22.22 -6.75 5.12
CA ILE A 134 -22.71 -8.09 4.74
C ILE A 134 -24.22 -8.19 4.97
N LEU A 135 -24.71 -7.68 6.11
CA LEU A 135 -26.13 -7.72 6.46
C LEU A 135 -26.98 -6.83 5.55
N SER A 136 -26.51 -5.62 5.25
CA SER A 136 -27.24 -4.64 4.42
C SER A 136 -27.34 -5.04 2.95
N ARG A 137 -26.32 -5.73 2.39
CA ARG A 137 -26.28 -6.04 0.96
C ARG A 137 -27.16 -7.21 0.52
N GLN A 138 -27.61 -8.09 1.41
CA GLN A 138 -28.15 -9.39 0.96
C GLN A 138 -29.33 -10.01 1.73
N GLY A 139 -29.98 -9.30 2.66
CA GLY A 139 -31.27 -9.76 3.20
C GLY A 139 -31.32 -11.25 3.61
N GLY A 140 -30.27 -11.74 4.29
CA GLY A 140 -30.27 -13.08 4.88
C GLY A 140 -29.92 -14.26 3.97
N ARG A 141 -29.30 -14.08 2.79
CA ARG A 141 -28.80 -15.23 2.00
C ARG A 141 -27.69 -15.98 2.75
N THR A 142 -27.85 -17.30 2.86
CA THR A 142 -27.02 -18.25 3.64
C THR A 142 -25.55 -18.34 3.23
N ASP A 143 -25.21 -17.85 2.04
CA ASP A 143 -23.92 -18.12 1.40
C ASP A 143 -22.73 -17.43 2.09
N ARG A 144 -23.00 -16.44 2.95
CA ARG A 144 -21.99 -15.75 3.77
C ARG A 144 -22.11 -16.00 5.27
N ALA A 145 -22.94 -16.95 5.69
CA ALA A 145 -23.12 -17.27 7.12
C ALA A 145 -21.79 -17.64 7.81
N LYS A 146 -20.87 -18.29 7.09
CA LYS A 146 -19.52 -18.61 7.60
C LYS A 146 -18.66 -17.35 7.81
N GLU A 147 -18.72 -16.42 6.85
CA GLU A 147 -17.99 -15.15 6.93
C GLU A 147 -18.52 -14.29 8.08
N LEU A 148 -19.84 -14.20 8.22
CA LEU A 148 -20.50 -13.47 9.30
C LEU A 148 -20.12 -14.02 10.69
N ARG A 149 -20.19 -15.35 10.89
CA ARG A 149 -19.77 -15.98 12.14
C ARG A 149 -18.31 -15.72 12.46
N LYS A 150 -17.43 -15.72 11.46
CA LYS A 150 -16.01 -15.41 11.66
C LYS A 150 -15.82 -13.96 12.14
N ILE A 151 -16.54 -13.01 11.56
CA ILE A 151 -16.50 -11.60 12.00
C ILE A 151 -17.03 -11.48 13.42
N GLU A 152 -18.13 -12.14 13.77
CA GLU A 152 -18.68 -12.13 15.14
C GLU A 152 -17.69 -12.70 16.17
N GLN A 153 -17.01 -13.80 15.85
CA GLN A 153 -15.95 -14.37 16.69
C GLN A 153 -14.79 -13.40 16.88
N GLN A 154 -14.40 -12.67 15.83
CA GLN A 154 -13.35 -11.67 15.90
C GLN A 154 -13.77 -10.45 16.73
N ILE A 155 -15.01 -10.00 16.62
CA ILE A 155 -15.59 -8.93 17.44
C ILE A 155 -15.53 -9.32 18.92
N GLU A 156 -15.94 -10.54 19.25
CA GLU A 156 -15.93 -11.02 20.63
C GLU A 156 -14.51 -11.16 21.18
N SER A 157 -13.56 -11.64 20.37
CA SER A 157 -12.13 -11.65 20.74
C SER A 157 -11.64 -10.24 21.11
N VAL A 158 -11.95 -9.24 20.28
CA VAL A 158 -11.54 -7.85 20.54
C VAL A 158 -12.17 -7.32 21.82
N ARG A 159 -13.45 -7.62 22.10
CA ARG A 159 -14.09 -7.24 23.37
C ARG A 159 -13.39 -7.85 24.58
N LEU A 160 -13.04 -9.13 24.52
CA LEU A 160 -12.32 -9.82 25.59
C LEU A 160 -10.92 -9.23 25.81
N GLU A 161 -10.21 -8.90 24.72
CA GLU A 161 -8.90 -8.25 24.79
C GLU A 161 -8.99 -6.86 25.45
N ARG A 162 -9.99 -6.05 25.09
CA ARG A 162 -10.22 -4.75 25.73
C ARG A 162 -10.59 -4.88 27.21
N ALA A 163 -11.43 -5.86 27.56
CA ALA A 163 -11.80 -6.12 28.95
C ALA A 163 -10.60 -6.56 29.81
N LYS A 164 -9.65 -7.32 29.23
CA LYS A 164 -8.39 -7.68 29.89
C LYS A 164 -7.50 -6.46 30.09
N LEU A 165 -7.37 -5.62 29.05
CA LEU A 165 -6.57 -4.40 29.09
C LEU A 165 -7.04 -3.43 30.18
N ALA A 166 -8.36 -3.28 30.35
CA ALA A 166 -8.97 -2.44 31.38
C ALA A 166 -8.74 -2.94 32.83
N ARG A 167 -8.35 -4.20 33.02
CA ARG A 167 -8.10 -4.81 34.35
C ARG A 167 -6.63 -4.76 34.77
N LEU A 168 -5.72 -4.27 33.93
CA LEU A 168 -4.31 -4.16 34.27
C LEU A 168 -4.08 -2.99 35.24
N PRO A 169 -3.27 -3.17 36.31
CA PRO A 169 -2.99 -2.12 37.28
C PRO A 169 -2.34 -0.90 36.63
N SER A 170 -2.74 0.30 37.08
CA SER A 170 -2.27 1.62 36.60
C SER A 170 -0.79 1.84 36.82
#